data_AF-X1CB39-F1
#
_entry.id   AF-X1CB39-F1
#
_cell.length_a   1.000
_cell.length_b   1.000
_cell.length_c   1.000
_cell.angle_alpha   90.00
_cell.angle_beta   90.00
_cell.angle_gamma   90.00
#
_symmetry.space_group_name_H-M   'P 1'
#
loop_
_entity.id
_entity.type
_entity.pdbx_description
1 polymer ?
#
loop_
_entity_poly.entity_id
_entity_poly.type
_entity_poly.pdbx_seq_one_letter_code
_entity_poly.pdbx_strand_id
1 'polypeptide(L)'
;FPNNPFSKKYKLADIGRDNPFKVDWVSGSCMIIRRKALEDTGILDENYFMYVEDLDICYRMWQKNWEVYYYPEAEIMHYIAGSSDSGKIKASFRMQRSVFYFFWKNYRRSWKIILIPLLAPTLGFRLFLTIVKSPFSGQR
;
A
#
# COMPACT_ATOMS: atom_id res chain seq x y z
N PHE A 1 -13.10 -4.20 -14.65
CA PHE A 1 -14.07 -3.09 -14.56
C PHE A 1 -13.43 -1.78 -15.03
N PRO A 2 -13.29 -1.56 -16.35
CA PRO A 2 -12.70 -0.33 -16.88
C PRO A 2 -13.56 0.92 -16.62
N ASN A 3 -14.88 0.78 -16.50
CA ASN A 3 -15.82 1.90 -16.38
C ASN A 3 -16.22 2.27 -14.94
N ASN A 4 -15.57 1.70 -13.92
CA ASN A 4 -15.88 2.03 -12.52
C ASN A 4 -15.17 3.34 -12.13
N PRO A 5 -15.90 4.42 -11.76
CA PRO A 5 -15.28 5.72 -11.44
C PRO A 5 -14.26 5.63 -10.31
N PHE A 6 -14.51 4.78 -9.29
CA PHE A 6 -13.58 4.60 -8.17
C PHE A 6 -12.27 3.95 -8.62
N SER A 7 -12.36 2.90 -9.44
CA SER A 7 -11.17 2.23 -9.97
C SER A 7 -10.40 3.09 -10.95
N LYS A 8 -11.10 3.90 -11.76
CA LYS A 8 -10.51 4.82 -12.73
C LYS A 8 -9.70 5.91 -12.03
N LYS A 9 -10.29 6.51 -10.98
CA LYS A 9 -9.62 7.49 -10.12
C LYS A 9 -8.41 6.88 -9.40
N TYR A 10 -8.57 5.72 -8.77
CA TYR A 10 -7.48 5.05 -8.06
C TYR A 10 -6.29 4.71 -8.97
N LYS A 11 -6.57 4.27 -10.21
CA LYS A 11 -5.53 3.95 -11.19
C LYS A 11 -4.98 5.17 -11.92
N LEU A 12 -5.54 6.35 -11.64
CA LEU A 12 -5.18 7.60 -12.31
C LEU A 12 -5.24 7.44 -13.83
N ALA A 13 -6.23 6.67 -14.32
CA ALA A 13 -6.27 6.18 -15.69
C ALA A 13 -6.48 7.29 -16.74
N ASP A 14 -6.98 8.44 -16.30
CA ASP A 14 -7.26 9.62 -17.14
C ASP A 14 -6.21 10.73 -17.02
N ILE A 15 -5.18 10.53 -16.20
CA ILE A 15 -4.16 11.57 -15.97
C ILE A 15 -3.05 11.38 -17.01
N GLY A 16 -2.79 12.45 -17.77
CA GLY A 16 -1.62 12.51 -18.66
C GLY A 16 -0.33 12.39 -17.85
N ARG A 17 0.62 11.57 -18.32
CA ARG A 17 1.89 11.32 -17.63
C ARG A 17 3.01 12.23 -18.17
N ASP A 18 2.65 13.42 -18.62
CA ASP A 18 3.61 14.33 -19.28
C ASP A 18 4.28 15.29 -18.29
N ASN A 19 3.65 15.51 -17.13
CA ASN A 19 4.17 16.42 -16.10
C ASN A 19 4.03 15.78 -14.72
N PRO A 20 4.87 16.17 -13.73
CA PRO A 20 4.71 15.73 -12.36
C PRO A 20 3.34 16.11 -11.77
N PHE A 21 2.71 15.22 -11.03
CA PHE A 21 1.39 15.46 -10.45
C PHE A 21 1.23 14.85 -9.05
N LYS A 22 0.32 15.43 -8.25
CA LYS A 22 0.05 15.00 -6.87
C LYS A 22 -0.64 13.64 -6.85
N VAL A 23 -0.22 12.78 -5.92
CA VAL A 23 -0.81 11.45 -5.69
C VAL A 23 -0.94 11.17 -4.21
N ASP A 24 -1.83 10.25 -3.85
CA ASP A 24 -2.00 9.84 -2.45
C ASP A 24 -0.75 9.12 -1.91
N TRP A 25 -0.10 8.31 -2.76
CA TRP A 25 1.11 7.55 -2.44
C TRP A 25 1.87 7.16 -3.71
N VAL A 26 3.15 6.80 -3.54
CA VAL A 26 4.01 6.19 -4.58
C VAL A 26 4.62 4.90 -4.05
N SER A 27 5.01 3.99 -4.95
CA SER A 27 5.67 2.75 -4.54
C SER A 27 7.03 3.02 -3.93
N GLY A 28 7.35 2.30 -2.84
CA GLY A 28 8.68 2.29 -2.23
C GLY A 28 9.79 1.72 -3.11
N SER A 29 9.47 1.15 -4.28
CA SER A 29 10.47 0.67 -5.25
C SER A 29 11.39 1.77 -5.78
N CYS A 30 10.90 3.01 -5.87
CA CYS A 30 11.71 4.19 -6.13
C CYS A 30 11.04 5.42 -5.52
N MET A 31 11.62 5.91 -4.42
CA MET A 31 11.11 7.05 -3.69
C MET A 31 12.27 7.95 -3.26
N ILE A 32 12.13 9.25 -3.51
CA ILE A 32 13.04 10.26 -2.99
C ILE A 32 12.26 11.10 -1.98
N ILE A 33 12.77 11.21 -0.76
CA ILE A 33 12.12 11.93 0.33
C ILE A 33 13.07 13.01 0.84
N ARG A 34 12.55 14.23 1.02
CA ARG A 34 13.31 15.32 1.64
C ARG A 34 13.66 14.94 3.08
N ARG A 35 14.91 15.14 3.50
CA ARG A 35 15.36 14.87 4.88
C ARG A 35 14.45 15.53 5.93
N LYS A 36 14.13 16.82 5.75
CA LYS A 36 13.24 17.55 6.67
C LYS A 36 11.86 16.90 6.80
N ALA A 37 11.32 16.35 5.72
CA ALA A 37 10.05 15.66 5.76
C ALA A 37 10.14 14.37 6.60
N LEU A 38 11.24 13.62 6.50
CA LEU A 38 11.50 12.46 7.36
C LEU A 38 11.68 12.84 8.84
N GLU A 39 12.32 13.97 9.12
CA GLU A 39 12.45 14.48 10.49
C GLU A 39 11.06 14.83 11.08
N ASP A 40 10.17 15.40 10.27
CA ASP A 40 8.81 15.78 10.69
C ASP A 40 7.84 14.60 10.84
N THR A 41 7.94 13.60 9.95
CA THR A 41 6.99 12.47 9.91
C THR A 41 7.51 11.21 10.59
N GLY A 42 8.82 11.08 10.75
CA GLY A 42 9.52 9.82 11.01
C GLY A 42 9.78 9.02 9.73
N ILE A 43 10.66 8.01 9.85
CA ILE A 43 11.05 7.07 8.77
C ILE A 43 9.97 6.01 8.50
N LEU A 44 10.30 4.93 7.79
CA LEU A 44 9.41 3.77 7.62
C LEU A 44 9.15 3.11 8.99
N ASP A 45 7.93 2.64 9.18
CA ASP A 45 7.51 2.01 10.43
C ASP A 45 7.88 0.52 10.42
N GLU A 46 8.79 0.12 11.30
CA GLU A 46 9.36 -1.23 11.38
C GLU A 46 8.32 -2.32 11.73
N ASN A 47 7.12 -1.95 12.18
CA ASN A 47 6.02 -2.90 12.36
C ASN A 47 5.51 -3.48 11.03
N TYR A 48 5.77 -2.79 9.92
CA TYR A 48 5.59 -3.31 8.56
C TYR A 48 6.87 -4.04 8.13
N PHE A 49 6.83 -5.37 8.11
CA PHE A 49 7.90 -6.16 7.50
C PHE A 49 7.88 -6.05 5.97
N MET A 50 6.68 -6.01 5.37
CA MET A 50 6.46 -5.92 3.92
C MET A 50 5.02 -5.50 3.65
N TYR A 51 4.83 -4.71 2.59
CA TYR A 51 3.56 -4.12 2.15
C TYR A 51 3.03 -3.02 3.06
N VAL A 52 2.49 -1.96 2.44
CA VAL A 52 1.81 -0.82 3.07
C VAL A 52 2.76 0.14 3.82
N GLU A 53 4.04 -0.18 3.98
CA GLU A 53 5.04 0.71 4.59
C GLU A 53 5.23 2.02 3.80
N ASP A 54 5.22 1.91 2.47
CA ASP A 54 5.35 3.02 1.52
C ASP A 54 4.07 3.88 1.49
N LEU A 55 2.91 3.25 1.55
CA LEU A 55 1.63 3.93 1.71
C LEU A 55 1.55 4.66 3.07
N ASP A 56 1.98 4.03 4.17
CA ASP A 56 1.92 4.61 5.52
C ASP A 56 2.77 5.87 5.65
N ILE A 57 3.99 5.87 5.10
CA ILE A 57 4.82 7.08 5.09
C ILE A 57 4.19 8.18 4.24
N CYS A 58 3.68 7.88 3.05
CA CYS A 58 2.98 8.87 2.21
C CYS A 58 1.75 9.45 2.93
N TYR A 59 0.99 8.61 3.63
CA TYR A 59 -0.15 9.05 4.43
C TYR A 59 0.27 10.01 5.55
N ARG A 60 1.35 9.69 6.28
CA ARG A 60 1.90 10.58 7.33
C ARG A 60 2.44 11.90 6.76
N MET A 61 3.02 11.89 5.56
CA MET A 61 3.43 13.11 4.84
C MET A 61 2.24 14.04 4.64
N TRP A 62 1.14 13.53 4.09
CA TRP A 62 -0.09 14.31 3.91
C TRP A 62 -0.65 14.85 5.23
N GLN A 63 -0.59 14.08 6.32
CA GLN A 63 -1.02 14.54 7.65
C GLN A 63 -0.16 15.70 8.21
N LYS A 64 1.06 15.88 7.69
CA LYS A 64 1.99 16.95 8.06
C LYS A 64 2.11 18.04 6.99
N ASN A 65 1.18 18.09 6.03
CA ASN A 65 1.16 19.03 4.90
C ASN A 65 2.37 18.91 3.95
N TRP A 66 3.05 17.75 3.96
CA TRP A 66 3.97 17.39 2.90
C TRP A 66 3.20 16.75 1.75
N GLU A 67 3.56 17.12 0.52
CA GLU A 67 2.90 16.61 -0.68
C GLU A 67 3.69 15.47 -1.30
N VAL A 68 2.97 14.50 -1.86
CA VAL A 68 3.55 13.36 -2.59
C VAL A 68 3.26 13.55 -4.08
N TYR A 69 4.30 13.44 -4.90
CA TYR A 69 4.22 13.59 -6.37
C TYR A 69 4.70 12.33 -7.08
N TYR A 70 4.04 12.01 -8.18
CA TYR A 70 4.56 11.10 -9.19
C TYR A 70 5.36 11.92 -10.22
N TYR A 71 6.57 11.47 -10.54
CA TYR A 71 7.47 12.13 -11.49
C TYR A 71 7.66 11.23 -12.71
N PRO A 72 6.98 11.52 -13.85
CA PRO A 72 6.92 10.58 -14.97
C PRO A 72 8.25 10.36 -15.70
N GLU A 73 9.14 11.36 -15.71
CA GLU A 73 10.44 11.26 -16.37
C GLU A 73 11.44 10.38 -15.58
N ALA A 74 11.13 10.04 -14.33
CA ALA A 74 11.96 9.18 -13.50
C ALA A 74 11.53 7.71 -13.68
N GLU A 75 12.23 6.99 -14.53
CA GLU A 75 11.95 5.59 -14.84
C GLU A 75 12.94 4.63 -14.16
N ILE A 76 12.41 3.57 -13.56
CA ILE A 76 13.20 2.46 -13.02
C ILE A 76 12.55 1.12 -13.38
N MET A 77 13.36 0.07 -13.49
CA MET A 77 12.87 -1.30 -13.65
C MET A 77 12.80 -1.99 -12.28
N HIS A 78 11.59 -2.38 -11.88
CA HIS A 78 11.37 -3.10 -10.62
C HIS A 78 10.98 -4.56 -10.90
N TYR A 79 11.83 -5.50 -10.47
CA TYR A 79 11.54 -6.93 -10.55
C TYR A 79 10.57 -7.35 -9.44
N ILE A 80 9.31 -7.52 -9.82
CA ILE A 80 8.23 -7.84 -8.88
C ILE A 80 8.43 -9.25 -8.32
N ALA A 81 8.02 -9.45 -7.06
CA ALA A 81 7.99 -10.73 -6.35
C ALA A 81 9.34 -11.32 -5.91
N GLY A 82 10.48 -10.65 -6.15
CA GLY A 82 11.80 -11.14 -5.71
C GLY A 82 11.87 -11.49 -4.21
N SER A 83 11.27 -10.66 -3.34
CA SER A 83 11.24 -10.90 -1.88
C SER A 83 10.00 -11.67 -1.41
N SER A 84 9.06 -11.98 -2.32
CA SER A 84 7.80 -12.67 -2.03
C SER A 84 7.82 -14.16 -2.29
N ASP A 85 9.00 -14.70 -2.61
CA ASP A 85 9.25 -16.12 -2.91
C ASP A 85 8.87 -17.09 -1.76
N SER A 86 8.56 -16.53 -0.58
CA SER A 86 7.97 -17.23 0.56
C SER A 86 6.59 -17.90 0.32
N GLY A 87 6.01 -17.78 -0.88
CA GLY A 87 4.76 -18.40 -1.30
C GLY A 87 3.52 -17.50 -1.19
N LYS A 88 2.55 -17.70 -2.09
CA LYS A 88 1.34 -16.87 -2.26
C LYS A 88 0.52 -16.68 -0.98
N ILE A 89 0.40 -17.73 -0.16
CA ILE A 89 -0.34 -17.68 1.11
C ILE A 89 0.36 -16.77 2.12
N LYS A 90 1.69 -16.91 2.29
CA LYS A 90 2.46 -16.06 3.22
C LYS A 90 2.45 -14.60 2.77
N ALA A 91 2.62 -14.35 1.48
CA ALA A 91 2.52 -12.99 0.92
C ALA A 91 1.13 -12.38 1.16
N SER A 92 0.06 -13.14 0.92
CA SER A 92 -1.31 -12.69 1.19
C SER A 92 -1.53 -12.41 2.69
N PHE A 93 -1.08 -13.29 3.58
CA PHE A 93 -1.19 -13.07 5.03
C PHE A 93 -0.46 -11.79 5.46
N ARG A 94 0.79 -11.58 4.99
CA ARG A 94 1.55 -10.35 5.27
C ARG A 94 0.82 -9.11 4.79
N MET A 95 0.32 -9.12 3.55
CA MET A 95 -0.48 -8.02 3.00
C MET A 95 -1.71 -7.74 3.88
N GLN A 96 -2.52 -8.75 4.22
CA GLN A 96 -3.72 -8.56 5.05
C GLN A 96 -3.36 -8.01 6.44
N ARG A 97 -2.29 -8.52 7.07
CA ARG A 97 -1.79 -8.04 8.36
C ARG A 97 -1.39 -6.57 8.29
N SER A 98 -0.63 -6.18 7.27
CA SER A 98 -0.18 -4.81 7.06
C SER A 98 -1.35 -3.85 6.81
N VAL A 99 -2.34 -4.25 6.00
CA VAL A 99 -3.56 -3.45 5.79
C VAL A 99 -4.33 -3.29 7.11
N PHE A 100 -4.56 -4.38 7.85
CA PHE A 100 -5.25 -4.29 9.15
C PHE A 100 -4.50 -3.37 10.12
N TYR A 101 -3.17 -3.53 10.22
CA TYR A 101 -2.34 -2.69 11.08
C TYR A 101 -2.41 -1.21 10.70
N PHE A 102 -2.37 -0.88 9.40
CA PHE A 102 -2.53 0.51 8.94
C PHE A 102 -3.85 1.12 9.41
N PHE A 103 -4.97 0.41 9.23
CA PHE A 103 -6.27 0.92 9.65
C PHE A 103 -6.37 1.03 11.18
N TRP A 104 -5.87 0.02 11.91
CA TRP A 104 -5.82 0.05 13.36
C TRP A 104 -4.99 1.23 13.87
N LYS A 105 -3.75 1.38 13.40
CA LYS A 105 -2.81 2.45 13.76
C LYS A 105 -3.43 3.83 13.56
N ASN A 106 -4.01 4.07 12.38
CA ASN A 106 -4.43 5.41 11.95
C ASN A 106 -5.87 5.77 12.36
N TYR A 107 -6.76 4.80 12.57
CA TYR A 107 -8.18 5.06 12.80
C TYR A 107 -8.73 4.61 14.16
N ARG A 108 -7.99 3.85 14.98
CA ARG A 108 -8.47 3.38 16.30
C ARG A 108 -8.83 4.50 17.29
N ARG A 109 -8.30 5.71 17.10
CA ARG A 109 -8.62 6.90 17.93
C ARG A 109 -9.61 7.85 17.26
N SER A 110 -10.22 7.43 16.17
CA SER A 110 -11.18 8.23 15.40
C SER A 110 -12.52 7.51 15.33
N TRP A 111 -13.59 8.24 14.98
CA TRP A 111 -14.91 7.65 14.74
C TRP A 111 -14.89 6.53 13.69
N LYS A 112 -13.90 6.52 12.79
CA LYS A 112 -13.71 5.49 11.76
C LYS A 112 -13.33 4.12 12.33
N ILE A 113 -13.08 3.99 13.64
CA ILE A 113 -12.89 2.68 14.29
C ILE A 113 -14.06 1.72 14.02
N ILE A 114 -15.27 2.25 13.79
CA ILE A 114 -16.46 1.47 13.42
C ILE A 114 -16.31 0.68 12.10
N LEU A 115 -15.34 1.05 11.25
CA LEU A 115 -15.06 0.35 10.00
C LEU A 115 -14.17 -0.89 10.20
N ILE A 116 -13.46 -0.98 11.33
CA ILE A 116 -12.53 -2.09 11.60
C ILE A 116 -13.26 -3.45 11.69
N PRO A 117 -14.43 -3.58 12.35
CA PRO A 117 -15.20 -4.82 12.36
C PRO A 117 -15.67 -5.29 10.97
N LEU A 118 -15.83 -4.38 10.00
CA LEU A 118 -16.17 -4.74 8.61
C LEU A 118 -14.93 -5.12 7.79
N LEU A 119 -13.80 -4.48 8.11
CA LEU A 119 -12.51 -4.74 7.46
C LEU A 119 -11.99 -6.15 7.78
N ALA A 120 -11.94 -6.55 9.06
CA ALA A 120 -11.31 -7.81 9.47
C ALA A 120 -11.92 -9.06 8.77
N PRO A 121 -13.26 -9.23 8.69
CA PRO A 121 -13.86 -10.34 7.95
C PRO A 121 -13.55 -10.28 6.46
N THR A 122 -13.50 -9.09 5.86
CA THR A 122 -13.18 -8.92 4.43
C THR A 122 -11.76 -9.37 4.12
N LEU A 123 -10.79 -8.99 4.96
CA LEU A 123 -9.39 -9.41 4.80
C LEU A 123 -9.23 -10.92 5.07
N GLY A 124 -9.93 -11.44 6.09
CA GLY A 124 -9.97 -12.87 6.39
C GLY A 124 -10.55 -13.70 5.24
N PHE A 125 -11.67 -13.27 4.66
CA PHE A 125 -12.27 -13.92 3.51
C PHE A 125 -11.36 -13.89 2.27
N ARG A 126 -10.68 -12.77 2.02
CA ARG A 126 -9.67 -12.68 0.95
C ARG A 126 -8.54 -13.68 1.15
N LEU A 127 -8.02 -13.80 2.38
CA LEU A 127 -6.99 -14.79 2.70
C LEU A 127 -7.51 -16.22 2.50
N PHE A 128 -8.73 -16.51 2.95
CA PHE A 128 -9.38 -17.80 2.75
C PHE A 128 -9.49 -18.15 1.26
N LEU A 129 -9.95 -17.22 0.42
CA LEU A 129 -10.00 -17.41 -1.03
C LEU A 129 -8.62 -17.69 -1.63
N THR A 130 -7.56 -17.01 -1.15
CA THR A 130 -6.19 -17.30 -1.59
C THR A 130 -5.76 -18.71 -1.19
N ILE A 131 -6.12 -19.18 0.00
CA ILE A 131 -5.81 -20.55 0.46
C ILE A 131 -6.55 -21.58 -0.41
N VAL A 132 -7.84 -21.39 -0.65
CA VAL A 132 -8.67 -22.31 -1.46
C VAL A 132 -8.21 -22.34 -2.93
N LYS A 133 -7.84 -21.20 -3.50
CA LYS A 133 -7.42 -21.07 -4.90
C LYS A 133 -5.94 -21.33 -5.14
N SER A 134 -5.13 -21.42 -4.09
CA SER A 134 -3.75 -21.85 -4.20
C SER A 134 -3.77 -23.38 -4.20
N PRO A 135 -3.70 -24.07 -5.36
CA PRO A 135 -3.49 -25.50 -5.34
C PRO A 135 -2.25 -25.79 -4.46
N PHE A 136 -2.24 -26.94 -3.80
CA PHE A 136 -1.03 -27.56 -3.25
C PHE A 136 -0.07 -27.92 -4.41
N SER A 137 0.29 -26.96 -5.28
CA SER A 137 1.44 -27.08 -6.16
C SER A 137 2.65 -26.84 -5.29
N GLY A 138 3.35 -27.92 -4.98
CA GLY A 138 4.49 -27.97 -4.06
C GLY A 138 5.42 -26.77 -4.21
N GLN A 139 5.79 -26.22 -3.06
CA GLN A 139 6.96 -25.38 -2.92
C GLN A 139 8.14 -26.12 -3.57
N ARG A 140 8.60 -25.63 -4.72
CA ARG A 140 9.97 -25.82 -5.19
C ARG A 140 10.65 -24.48 -5.04
#